data_AF-A0A6J7D666-F1
#
_entry.id   AF-A0A6J7D666-F1
#
_cell.length_a   1.000
_cell.length_b   1.000
_cell.length_c   1.000
_cell.angle_alpha   90.00
_cell.angle_beta   90.00
_cell.angle_gamma   90.00
#
_symmetry.space_group_name_H-M   'P 1'
#
loop_
_entity.id
_entity.type
_entity.pdbx_description
1 polymer ?
#
loop_
_entity_poly.entity_id
_entity_poly.type
_entity_poly.pdbx_seq_one_letter_code
_entity_poly.pdbx_strand_id
1 'polypeptide(L)' 'MEQNITIECDGCRGREYNACSDCVVTFILGREPDDAIIIDVQEARAVRLLGRAGLVPPLRYESRVDGDVVNE' A
#
# COMPACT_ATOMS: atom_id res chain seq x y z
N MET A 1 -0.57 -15.36 -12.98
CA MET A 1 -0.44 -15.37 -11.51
C MET A 1 -1.03 -14.05 -11.02
N GLU A 2 -2.27 -14.08 -10.55
CA GLU A 2 -2.87 -12.92 -9.88
C GLU A 2 -2.27 -12.82 -8.48
N GLN A 3 -1.39 -11.85 -8.30
CA GLN A 3 -0.81 -11.55 -6.99
C GLN A 3 -1.72 -10.54 -6.31
N ASN A 4 -2.77 -11.04 -5.63
CA ASN A 4 -3.61 -10.19 -4.81
C ASN A 4 -2.85 -9.78 -3.55
N ILE A 5 -2.89 -8.48 -3.25
CA ILE A 5 -2.36 -7.92 -2.02
C ILE A 5 -3.55 -7.74 -1.08
N THR A 6 -3.53 -8.44 0.05
CA THR A 6 -4.49 -8.26 1.14
C THR A 6 -3.92 -7.30 2.16
N ILE A 7 -4.69 -6.27 2.54
CA ILE A 7 -4.32 -5.30 3.57
C ILE A 7 -5.15 -5.56 4.82
N GLU A 8 -4.51 -6.02 5.89
CA GLU A 8 -5.13 -6.22 7.21
C GLU A 8 -4.80 -5.05 8.14
N CYS A 9 -5.81 -4.26 8.49
CA CYS A 9 -5.63 -3.06 9.32
C CYS A 9 -5.31 -3.38 10.79
N ASP A 10 -5.78 -4.52 11.31
CA ASP A 10 -5.61 -4.90 12.72
C ASP A 10 -4.17 -5.29 13.05
N GLY A 11 -3.48 -5.96 12.12
CA GLY A 11 -2.06 -6.32 12.23
C GLY A 11 -1.08 -5.29 11.67
N CYS A 12 -1.56 -4.10 11.25
CA CYS A 12 -0.74 -3.11 10.57
C CYS A 12 0.10 -2.26 11.54
N ARG A 13 1.44 -2.29 11.39
CA ARG A 13 2.36 -1.44 12.19
C ARG A 13 2.09 0.06 12.04
N GLY A 14 1.51 0.49 10.92
CA GLY A 14 1.13 1.89 10.70
C GLY A 14 0.14 2.44 11.74
N ARG A 15 -0.62 1.56 12.40
CA ARG A 15 -1.59 1.93 13.45
C ARG A 15 -0.90 2.49 14.71
N GLU A 16 0.24 1.92 15.10
CA GLU A 16 1.01 2.35 16.28
C GLU A 16 1.55 3.79 16.14
N TYR A 17 1.78 4.24 14.91
CA TYR A 17 2.37 5.53 14.60
C TYR A 17 1.38 6.55 14.02
N ASN A 18 0.06 6.28 14.08
CA ASN A 18 -0.97 7.11 13.45
C ASN A 18 -0.76 7.38 11.94
N ALA A 19 -0.09 6.46 11.24
CA ALA A 19 0.29 6.63 9.84
C ALA A 19 -0.90 6.51 8.87
N CYS A 20 -2.07 6.02 9.32
CA CYS A 20 -3.26 5.83 8.48
C CYS A 20 -3.79 7.14 7.90
N SER A 21 -3.60 8.27 8.58
CA SER A 21 -4.04 9.59 8.10
C SER A 21 -3.32 10.07 6.84
N ASP A 22 -2.10 9.58 6.60
CA ASP A 22 -1.23 9.85 5.44
C ASP A 22 -0.97 8.56 4.63
N CYS A 23 -1.84 7.55 4.76
CA CYS A 23 -1.68 6.29 4.05
C CYS A 23 -2.42 6.31 2.71
N VAL A 24 -1.79 5.78 1.67
CA VAL A 24 -2.42 5.61 0.35
C VAL A 24 -3.70 4.76 0.42
N VAL A 25 -3.81 3.85 1.39
CA VAL A 25 -4.99 3.00 1.60
C VAL A 25 -6.23 3.84 1.92
N THR A 26 -6.09 4.91 2.70
CA THR A 26 -7.18 5.84 3.01
C THR A 26 -7.70 6.51 1.74
N PHE A 27 -6.80 6.87 0.82
CA PHE A 27 -7.18 7.44 -0.47
C PHE A 27 -7.87 6.41 -1.38
N ILE A 28 -7.42 5.15 -1.38
CA ILE A 28 -8.03 4.08 -2.18
C ILE A 28 -9.43 3.73 -1.67
N LEU A 29 -9.59 3.54 -0.36
CA LEU A 29 -10.86 3.14 0.26
C LEU A 29 -11.88 4.27 0.35
N GLY A 30 -11.46 5.53 0.25
CA GLY A 30 -12.35 6.69 0.25
C GLY A 30 -13.07 6.94 -1.08
N ARG A 31 -12.80 6.15 -2.12
CA ARG A 31 -13.38 6.30 -3.45
C ARG A 31 -14.63 5.43 -3.62
N GLU A 32 -15.47 5.77 -4.58
CA GLU A 32 -16.59 4.92 -4.96
C GLU A 32 -16.09 3.62 -5.62
N PRO A 33 -16.80 2.49 -5.49
CA PRO A 33 -16.34 1.18 -5.95
C PRO A 33 -15.96 1.09 -7.42
N ASP A 34 -16.58 1.94 -8.26
CA ASP A 34 -16.34 2.01 -9.71
C ASP A 34 -15.22 2.96 -10.12
N ASP A 35 -14.61 3.64 -9.14
CA ASP A 35 -13.66 4.72 -9.36
C ASP A 35 -12.21 4.17 -9.43
N ALA A 36 -11.93 3.46 -10.52
CA ALA A 36 -10.67 2.77 -10.75
C ALA A 36 -9.46 3.71 -10.71
N ILE A 37 -8.39 3.29 -10.04
CA ILE A 37 -7.10 3.99 -10.07
C ILE A 37 -6.27 3.45 -11.24
N ILE A 38 -6.24 4.20 -12.32
CA ILE A 38 -5.38 3.89 -13.46
C ILE A 38 -4.08 4.70 -13.32
N ILE A 39 -2.96 3.99 -13.36
CA ILE A 39 -1.62 4.58 -13.39
C ILE A 39 -0.96 4.09 -14.67
N ASP A 40 -0.69 5.00 -15.61
CA ASP A 40 -0.01 4.64 -16.84
C ASP A 40 1.49 4.41 -16.64
N VAL A 41 2.18 3.94 -17.69
CA VAL A 41 3.61 3.61 -17.63
C VAL A 41 4.48 4.84 -17.34
N GLN A 42 4.12 6.01 -17.86
CA GLN A 42 4.85 7.25 -17.65
C GLN A 42 4.64 7.77 -16.24
N GLU A 43 3.41 7.73 -15.74
CA GLU A 43 3.09 8.08 -14.35
C GLU A 43 3.82 7.18 -13.37
N ALA A 44 3.79 5.85 -13.58
CA ALA A 44 4.52 4.90 -12.75
C ALA A 44 6.05 5.17 -12.77
N ARG A 45 6.60 5.56 -13.92
CA ARG A 45 8.02 5.94 -14.04
C ARG A 45 8.30 7.26 -13.30
N ALA A 46 7.42 8.24 -13.39
CA ALA A 46 7.55 9.52 -12.70
C ALA A 46 7.55 9.33 -11.18
N VAL A 47 6.59 8.58 -10.63
CA VAL A 47 6.52 8.27 -9.18
C VAL A 47 7.82 7.60 -8.71
N ARG A 48 8.35 6.63 -9.48
CA ARG A 48 9.63 5.97 -9.16
C ARG A 48 10.82 6.94 -9.19
N LEU A 49 10.85 7.86 -10.16
CA LEU A 49 11.91 8.88 -10.24
C LEU A 49 11.86 9.82 -9.04
N LEU A 50 10.67 10.32 -8.70
CA LEU A 50 10.45 11.18 -7.55
C LEU A 50 10.84 10.48 -6.24
N GLY A 51 10.53 9.19 -6.11
CA GLY A 51 10.91 8.40 -4.94
C GLY A 51 12.42 8.26 -4.79
N ARG A 52 13.14 8.02 -5.90
CA ARG A 52 14.62 8.00 -5.90
C ARG A 52 15.24 9.36 -5.58
N ALA A 53 14.55 10.45 -5.94
CA ALA A 53 14.97 11.81 -5.63
C ALA A 53 14.59 12.26 -4.20
N GLY A 54 13.86 11.44 -3.44
CA GLY A 54 13.40 11.77 -2.08
C GLY A 54 12.24 12.77 -2.03
N LEU A 55 11.56 13.01 -3.16
CA LEU A 55 10.45 13.97 -3.27
C LEU A 55 9.09 13.36 -2.91
N VAL A 56 8.99 12.03 -2.88
CA VAL A 56 7.81 11.31 -2.40
C VAL A 56 8.24 10.20 -1.44
N PRO A 57 7.39 9.82 -0.47
CA PRO A 57 7.68 8.71 0.43
C PRO A 57 7.88 7.39 -0.35
N PRO A 58 8.82 6.53 0.09
CA PRO A 58 8.92 5.18 -0.45
C PRO A 58 7.67 4.36 -0.08
N LEU A 59 7.48 3.23 -0.76
CA LEU A 59 6.44 2.26 -0.39
C LEU A 59 6.70 1.78 1.05
N ARG A 60 5.77 2.08 1.96
CA ARG A 60 5.81 1.69 3.39
C ARG A 60 5.20 0.31 3.66
N TYR A 61 4.75 -0.40 2.62
CA TYR A 61 4.16 -1.72 2.74
C TYR A 61 5.24 -2.78 3.01
N GLU A 62 5.06 -3.51 4.10
CA GLU A 62 5.83 -4.69 4.45
C GLU A 62 4.88 -5.89 4.40
N SER A 63 5.17 -6.87 3.53
CA SER A 63 4.41 -8.12 3.52
C SER A 63 4.67 -8.87 4.82
N ARG A 64 3.61 -9.29 5.52
CA ARG A 64 3.75 -10.35 6.51
C ARG A 64 4.13 -11.61 5.74
N VAL A 65 5.31 -12.16 6.01
CA VAL A 65 5.57 -13.56 5.68
C VAL A 65 4.64 -14.36 6.59
N ASP A 66 3.70 -15.10 6.01
CA ASP A 66 2.90 -16.09 6.75
C ASP A 66 3.86 -17.13 7.35
N GLY A 67 4.33 -16.85 8.55
CA GLY A 67 4.88 -17.81 9.49
C GLY A 67 3.82 -18.04 10.55
N ASP A 68 3.51 -19.32 10.79
CA ASP A 68 2.56 -19.84 11.78
C ASP A 68 1.12 -20.07 11.32
N VAL A 69 0.94 -20.95 10.33
CA VAL A 69 -0.12 -21.96 10.43
C VAL A 69 0.30 -22.99 11.49
N VAL A 70 0.07 -22.68 12.77
CA VAL A 70 -0.08 -23.72 13.79
C VAL A 70 -1.41 -24.42 13.53
N ASN A 71 -1.33 -25.60 12.92
CA ASN A 71 -2.47 -26.50 12.76
C ASN A 71 -2.86 -26.96 14.17
N GLU A 72 -4.14 -26.83 14.51
CA GLU A 72 -4.79 -27.59 15.57
C GLU A 72 -5.73 -28.63 14.95
#